data_AF-A0A7W3D2Y5-F1
#
_entry.id   AF-A0A7W3D2Y5-F1
#
_cell.length_a   1.000
_cell.length_b   1.000
_cell.length_c   1.000
_cell.angle_alpha   90.00
_cell.angle_beta   90.00
_cell.angle_gamma   90.00
#
_symmetry.space_group_name_H-M   'P 1'
#
loop_
_entity.id
_entity.type
_entity.pdbx_description
1 polymer ?
#
loop_
_entity_poly.entity_id
_entity_poly.type
_entity_poly.pdbx_seq_one_letter_code
_entity_poly.pdbx_strand_id
1 'polypeptide(L)'
;MENAIKRNLYLLGSVSNMGDIVNYYHLYIRKSRHQRSYTSPQKGCDGKTTLVPLFCLDISHLYPNAKGGANTAENLIIAPSFINRRNNDAIPYQGQGFGGIQSTGELIPFNGSLYDSLTARFGSEEVNAALREITPAKRFYGNVPREIEFGGIEQQLPLFTLLHGELWRLGHNKISECLGEIRQLFPEYPLYLELLAIVGFHAVLSGDPDRVMALLCRVFNKCFDATSLLREPHKQCIDLMYRLLSKYLRRYFSVEVDDREAVVAFYNGFYSQEIIAPGDADDEVVCYRYCTGIKSSATTFFYVPSQKKAPVDLWLLLGEDLTFE
;
A
#
# COMPACT_ATOMS: atom_id res chain seq x y z
N MET A 1 16.67 16.03 4.98
CA MET A 1 17.07 15.06 3.94
C MET A 1 17.82 13.91 4.59
N GLU A 2 18.84 14.19 5.42
CA GLU A 2 19.62 13.17 6.12
C GLU A 2 18.82 12.21 7.01
N ASN A 3 17.90 12.70 7.85
CA ASN A 3 17.11 11.83 8.74
C ASN A 3 16.18 10.84 7.99
N ALA A 4 15.93 11.07 6.70
CA ALA A 4 15.08 10.20 5.88
C ALA A 4 15.87 9.08 5.17
N ILE A 5 17.21 9.20 5.14
CA ILE A 5 18.10 8.26 4.48
C ILE A 5 18.81 7.50 5.62
N LYS A 6 18.20 6.39 6.06
CA LYS A 6 18.66 5.55 7.19
C LYS A 6 20.12 5.17 7.00
N ARG A 7 21.04 5.67 7.85
CA ARG A 7 22.47 5.31 7.87
C ARG A 7 22.67 3.79 7.87
N ASN A 8 22.82 3.20 6.69
CA ASN A 8 23.17 1.81 6.47
C ASN A 8 24.40 1.78 5.56
N LEU A 9 25.30 0.83 5.81
CA LEU A 9 26.61 0.69 5.17
C LEU A 9 26.52 0.46 3.64
N TYR A 10 25.33 0.14 3.13
CA TYR A 10 25.06 -0.08 1.71
C TYR A 10 24.61 1.16 0.93
N LEU A 11 24.14 2.22 1.60
CA LEU A 11 23.39 3.28 0.92
C LEU A 11 24.18 3.99 -0.19
N LEU A 12 25.49 4.24 -0.02
CA LEU A 12 26.26 4.85 -1.11
C LEU A 12 26.42 3.87 -2.25
N GLY A 13 26.97 2.67 -2.00
CA GLY A 13 27.19 1.64 -3.04
C GLY A 13 25.97 1.34 -3.90
N SER A 14 24.80 1.39 -3.28
CA SER A 14 23.49 1.15 -3.89
C SER A 14 22.83 2.36 -4.57
N VAL A 15 23.48 3.52 -4.57
CA VAL A 15 23.14 4.69 -5.38
C VAL A 15 24.09 4.72 -6.58
N SER A 16 23.54 4.61 -7.78
CA SER A 16 24.31 4.56 -9.02
C SER A 16 24.58 5.95 -9.58
N ASN A 17 23.67 6.89 -9.37
CA ASN A 17 23.78 8.27 -9.83
C ASN A 17 22.95 9.23 -8.95
N MET A 18 23.11 10.55 -9.13
CA MET A 18 22.35 11.54 -8.36
C MET A 18 20.84 11.52 -8.63
N GLY A 19 20.41 11.04 -9.80
CA GLY A 19 19.00 10.85 -10.13
C GLY A 19 18.27 9.91 -9.17
N ASP A 20 18.95 8.88 -8.65
CA ASP A 20 18.39 7.98 -7.63
C ASP A 20 17.99 8.75 -6.36
N ILE A 21 18.82 9.69 -5.91
CA ILE A 21 18.55 10.54 -4.74
C ILE A 21 17.38 11.50 -5.01
N VAL A 22 17.35 12.11 -6.20
CA VAL A 22 16.26 13.01 -6.61
C VAL A 22 14.93 12.23 -6.66
N ASN A 23 14.93 11.07 -7.28
CA ASN A 23 13.75 10.20 -7.37
C ASN A 23 13.29 9.72 -5.98
N TYR A 24 14.23 9.35 -5.11
CA TYR A 24 13.93 9.01 -3.71
C TYR A 24 13.20 10.14 -2.98
N TYR A 25 13.67 11.38 -3.17
CA TYR A 25 13.01 12.54 -2.59
C TYR A 25 11.61 12.79 -3.18
N HIS A 26 11.43 12.61 -4.50
CA HIS A 26 10.11 12.71 -5.12
C HIS A 26 9.14 11.65 -4.59
N LEU A 27 9.60 10.45 -4.24
CA LEU A 27 8.78 9.45 -3.57
C LEU A 27 8.31 9.92 -2.18
N TYR A 28 9.14 10.65 -1.42
CA TYR A 28 8.69 11.26 -0.16
C TYR A 28 7.61 12.32 -0.36
N ILE A 29 7.74 13.17 -1.38
CA ILE A 29 6.70 14.13 -1.74
C ILE A 29 5.41 13.39 -2.09
N ARG A 30 5.49 12.37 -2.95
CA ARG A 30 4.32 11.56 -3.34
C ARG A 30 3.68 10.88 -2.13
N LYS A 31 4.48 10.24 -1.26
CA LYS A 31 4.01 9.62 -0.02
C LYS A 31 3.25 10.62 0.86
N SER A 32 3.79 11.83 1.04
CA SER A 32 3.16 12.86 1.88
C SER A 32 1.73 13.23 1.44
N ARG A 33 1.42 13.12 0.13
CA ARG A 33 0.08 13.35 -0.41
C ARG A 33 -0.89 12.23 -0.03
N HIS A 34 -0.41 10.98 0.02
CA HIS A 34 -1.20 9.83 0.41
C HIS A 34 -1.40 9.72 1.94
N GLN A 35 -0.42 10.14 2.75
CA GLN A 35 -0.49 10.03 4.21
C GLN A 35 -1.53 10.94 4.88
N ARG A 36 -1.89 12.06 4.22
CA ARG A 36 -2.90 13.03 4.69
C ARG A 36 -2.74 13.42 6.17
N SER A 37 -1.54 13.87 6.53
CA SER A 37 -1.23 14.21 7.92
C SER A 37 -2.06 15.39 8.44
N TYR A 38 -2.38 15.36 9.73
CA TYR A 38 -3.15 16.38 10.44
C TYR A 38 -2.46 16.71 11.77
N THR A 39 -2.85 17.79 12.44
CA THR A 39 -2.37 18.11 13.79
C THR A 39 -3.25 17.44 14.82
N SER A 40 -2.66 16.65 15.72
CA SER A 40 -3.40 16.10 16.86
C SER A 40 -3.74 17.22 17.85
N PRO A 41 -4.98 17.30 18.37
CA PRO A 41 -5.32 18.24 19.42
C PRO A 41 -4.55 17.87 20.70
N GLN A 42 -3.49 18.62 21.03
CA GLN A 42 -2.80 18.46 22.31
C GLN A 42 -3.71 18.93 23.44
N LYS A 43 -4.03 18.04 24.39
CA LYS A 43 -4.58 18.46 25.69
C LYS A 43 -3.45 19.09 26.51
N GLY A 44 -3.45 20.41 26.64
CA GLY A 44 -2.83 21.10 27.79
C GLY A 44 -1.39 21.61 27.68
N CYS A 45 -0.81 21.81 26.50
CA CYS A 45 0.49 22.48 26.38
C CYS A 45 0.49 23.56 25.28
N ASP A 46 1.02 24.74 25.60
CA ASP A 46 1.36 25.84 24.67
C ASP A 46 2.56 25.48 23.75
N GLY A 47 2.63 24.22 23.30
CA GLY A 47 3.73 23.66 22.54
C GLY A 47 3.41 23.56 21.05
N LYS A 48 4.43 23.74 20.19
CA LYS A 48 4.34 23.55 18.74
C LYS A 48 3.54 22.29 18.38
N THR A 49 2.56 22.45 17.51
CA THR A 49 1.76 21.32 17.01
C THR A 49 2.60 20.37 16.18
N THR A 50 2.36 19.06 16.35
CA THR A 50 3.04 18.00 15.59
C THR A 50 2.08 17.36 14.59
N LEU A 51 2.59 17.00 13.41
CA LEU A 51 1.81 16.27 12.42
C LEU A 51 1.77 14.78 12.74
N VAL A 52 0.56 14.22 12.71
CA VAL A 52 0.31 12.78 12.77
C VAL A 52 -0.17 12.33 11.38
N PRO A 53 0.40 11.28 10.77
CA PRO A 53 -0.12 10.75 9.52
C PRO A 53 -1.49 10.11 9.75
N LEU A 54 -2.51 10.49 8.99
CA LEU A 54 -3.79 9.78 9.03
C LEU A 54 -3.61 8.35 8.54
N PHE A 55 -2.94 8.19 7.40
CA PHE A 55 -2.61 6.91 6.81
C PHE A 55 -1.11 6.61 7.01
N CYS A 56 -0.81 5.51 7.69
CA CYS A 56 0.55 5.14 8.10
C CYS A 56 1.31 4.47 6.95
N LEU A 57 2.18 5.23 6.26
CA LEU A 57 2.93 4.80 5.08
C LEU A 57 4.44 4.93 5.27
N ASP A 58 5.16 3.97 4.70
CA ASP A 58 6.61 3.96 4.56
C ASP A 58 7.03 3.88 3.08
N ILE A 59 8.25 4.35 2.78
CA ILE A 59 8.91 4.01 1.53
C ILE A 59 9.73 2.76 1.85
N SER A 60 9.33 1.64 1.25
CA SER A 60 9.87 0.31 1.52
C SER A 60 10.67 -0.16 0.32
N HIS A 61 11.76 -0.88 0.55
CA HIS A 61 12.48 -1.55 -0.52
C HIS A 61 11.80 -2.87 -0.84
N LEU A 62 11.62 -3.19 -2.12
CA LEU A 62 11.19 -4.51 -2.58
C LEU A 62 12.28 -5.53 -2.23
N TYR A 63 13.51 -5.32 -2.70
CA TYR A 63 14.68 -6.04 -2.20
C TYR A 63 15.31 -5.23 -1.05
N PRO A 64 15.37 -5.74 0.19
CA PRO A 64 15.83 -4.98 1.35
C PRO A 64 17.24 -4.41 1.17
N ASN A 65 17.39 -3.10 1.38
CA ASN A 65 18.69 -2.43 1.29
C ASN A 65 19.70 -3.00 2.31
N ALA A 66 19.26 -3.39 3.51
CA ALA A 66 20.12 -4.06 4.49
C ALA A 66 20.68 -5.42 4.04
N LYS A 67 20.14 -5.98 2.95
CA LYS A 67 20.60 -7.22 2.31
C LYS A 67 21.27 -6.96 0.95
N GLY A 68 21.61 -5.71 0.64
CA GLY A 68 22.22 -5.32 -0.62
C GLY A 68 21.24 -4.86 -1.69
N GLY A 69 20.00 -4.52 -1.34
CA GLY A 69 19.04 -3.91 -2.28
C GLY A 69 19.47 -2.54 -2.80
N ALA A 70 19.14 -2.24 -4.05
CA ALA A 70 19.43 -0.97 -4.71
C ALA A 70 18.59 0.20 -4.15
N ASN A 71 19.11 1.43 -4.16
CA ASN A 71 18.35 2.65 -3.83
C ASN A 71 17.81 3.35 -5.08
N THR A 72 17.30 2.58 -6.02
CA THR A 72 16.64 3.09 -7.21
C THR A 72 15.13 3.18 -7.00
N ALA A 73 14.45 4.04 -7.75
CA ALA A 73 13.00 4.21 -7.61
C ALA A 73 12.22 2.93 -7.93
N GLU A 74 12.78 2.09 -8.80
CA GLU A 74 12.24 0.80 -9.24
C GLU A 74 12.34 -0.28 -8.15
N ASN A 75 13.26 -0.15 -7.20
CA ASN A 75 13.34 -1.05 -6.05
C ASN A 75 12.53 -0.55 -4.84
N LEU A 76 11.84 0.58 -4.96
CA LEU A 76 11.16 1.23 -3.86
C LEU A 76 9.66 1.28 -4.10
N ILE A 77 8.87 1.15 -3.05
CA ILE A 77 7.42 1.26 -3.10
C ILE A 77 6.90 2.04 -1.89
N ILE A 78 5.90 2.90 -2.12
CA ILE A 78 5.14 3.51 -1.04
C ILE A 78 4.11 2.50 -0.57
N ALA A 79 4.28 1.97 0.63
CA ALA A 79 3.47 0.88 1.16
C ALA A 79 3.02 1.16 2.60
N PRO A 80 1.97 0.47 3.07
CA PRO A 80 1.53 0.63 4.46
C PRO A 80 2.58 0.13 5.45
N SER A 81 2.85 0.95 6.47
CA SER A 81 3.86 0.65 7.50
C SER A 81 3.63 -0.70 8.18
N PHE A 82 2.36 -1.07 8.38
CA PHE A 82 1.99 -2.35 8.98
C PHE A 82 2.53 -3.55 8.19
N ILE A 83 2.38 -3.55 6.86
CA ILE A 83 2.84 -4.64 5.98
C ILE A 83 4.36 -4.68 5.94
N ASN A 84 5.00 -3.52 5.81
CA ASN A 84 6.46 -3.42 5.80
C ASN A 84 7.09 -3.98 7.09
N ARG A 85 6.52 -3.63 8.25
CA ARG A 85 6.98 -4.17 9.55
C ARG A 85 6.78 -5.67 9.66
N ARG A 86 5.69 -6.21 9.09
CA ARG A 86 5.40 -7.65 9.09
C ARG A 86 6.42 -8.43 8.25
N ASN A 87 6.84 -7.89 7.11
CA ASN A 87 7.85 -8.52 6.25
C ASN A 87 9.27 -8.47 6.86
N ASN A 88 9.55 -7.50 7.74
CA ASN A 88 10.75 -7.46 8.60
C ASN A 88 12.08 -7.67 7.84
N ASP A 89 12.29 -6.93 6.75
CA ASP A 89 13.49 -7.03 5.89
C ASP A 89 13.77 -8.45 5.33
N ALA A 90 12.75 -9.31 5.23
CA ALA A 90 12.85 -10.58 4.52
C ALA A 90 13.11 -10.34 3.02
N ILE A 91 13.98 -11.17 2.43
CA ILE A 91 14.21 -11.13 0.98
C ILE A 91 12.93 -11.68 0.31
N PRO A 92 12.33 -10.94 -0.64
CA PRO A 92 11.12 -11.39 -1.32
C PRO A 92 11.40 -12.64 -2.15
N TYR A 93 10.36 -13.43 -2.37
CA TYR A 93 10.41 -14.56 -3.30
C TYR A 93 10.85 -14.08 -4.70
N GLN A 94 11.75 -14.85 -5.31
CA GLN A 94 12.37 -14.50 -6.59
C GLN A 94 11.66 -15.21 -7.76
N GLY A 95 11.52 -14.52 -8.89
CA GLY A 95 11.04 -15.12 -10.14
C GLY A 95 9.58 -14.83 -10.54
N GLN A 96 8.79 -14.12 -9.72
CA GLN A 96 7.42 -13.70 -10.08
C GLN A 96 7.32 -12.21 -10.47
N GLY A 97 8.44 -11.55 -10.77
CA GLY A 97 8.49 -10.15 -11.17
C GLY A 97 8.50 -9.14 -10.00
N PHE A 98 8.35 -9.59 -8.75
CA PHE A 98 8.38 -8.74 -7.56
C PHE A 98 9.63 -8.97 -6.67
N GLY A 99 10.68 -9.59 -7.23
CA GLY A 99 11.89 -9.91 -6.48
C GLY A 99 12.72 -8.69 -6.04
N GLY A 100 12.38 -7.50 -6.52
CA GLY A 100 13.15 -6.27 -6.32
C GLY A 100 14.49 -6.29 -7.07
N ILE A 101 15.34 -5.30 -6.78
CA ILE A 101 16.61 -5.08 -7.47
C ILE A 101 17.75 -5.12 -6.44
N GLN A 102 18.67 -6.05 -6.64
CA GLN A 102 19.91 -6.10 -5.87
C GLN A 102 20.93 -5.11 -6.45
N SER A 103 21.63 -4.41 -5.58
CA SER A 103 22.74 -3.53 -5.96
C SER A 103 23.95 -4.35 -6.40
N THR A 104 24.61 -3.89 -7.46
CA THR A 104 25.90 -4.39 -7.93
C THR A 104 27.09 -3.60 -7.37
N GLY A 105 26.83 -2.55 -6.59
CA GLY A 105 27.86 -1.66 -6.06
C GLY A 105 28.58 -2.24 -4.84
N GLU A 106 29.83 -1.81 -4.67
CA GLU A 106 30.63 -2.17 -3.50
C GLU A 106 30.09 -1.53 -2.22
N LEU A 107 30.42 -2.12 -1.07
CA LEU A 107 30.05 -1.57 0.23
C LEU A 107 30.84 -0.29 0.51
N ILE A 108 30.15 0.85 0.48
CA ILE A 108 30.74 2.17 0.74
C ILE A 108 30.09 2.77 1.99
N PRO A 109 30.81 2.86 3.12
CA PRO A 109 30.28 3.48 4.33
C PRO A 109 30.14 5.01 4.16
N PHE A 110 29.22 5.62 4.92
CA PHE A 110 29.20 7.08 5.03
C PHE A 110 30.38 7.57 5.86
N ASN A 111 31.08 8.56 5.33
CA ASN A 111 32.02 9.36 6.09
C ASN A 111 31.40 10.75 6.29
N GLY A 112 30.89 11.02 7.48
CA GLY A 112 30.26 12.30 7.82
C GLY A 112 28.79 12.41 7.36
N SER A 113 28.43 13.52 6.74
CA SER A 113 27.06 13.77 6.26
C SER A 113 26.77 13.00 4.96
N LEU A 114 25.49 12.81 4.65
CA LEU A 114 25.08 12.27 3.35
C LEU A 114 25.60 13.17 2.21
N TYR A 115 25.53 14.49 2.41
CA TYR A 115 26.01 15.46 1.42
C TYR A 115 27.50 15.32 1.16
N ASP A 116 28.32 15.19 2.21
CA ASP A 116 29.77 15.03 2.10
C ASP A 116 30.10 13.75 1.34
N SER A 117 29.40 12.66 1.65
CA SER A 117 29.64 11.38 1.00
C SER A 117 29.18 11.35 -0.47
N LEU A 118 28.05 11.99 -0.80
CA LEU A 118 27.63 12.17 -2.19
C LEU A 118 28.60 13.06 -2.96
N THR A 119 29.07 14.15 -2.34
CA THR A 119 30.05 15.08 -2.92
C THR A 119 31.39 14.38 -3.15
N ALA A 120 31.83 13.54 -2.22
CA ALA A 120 33.06 12.75 -2.37
C ALA A 120 32.98 11.75 -3.54
N ARG A 121 31.78 11.22 -3.83
CA ARG A 121 31.58 10.21 -4.88
C ARG A 121 31.27 10.81 -6.26
N PHE A 122 30.39 11.79 -6.34
CA PHE A 122 29.87 12.35 -7.60
C PHE A 122 30.38 13.77 -7.88
N GLY A 123 31.10 14.39 -6.95
CA GLY A 123 31.58 15.76 -7.08
C GLY A 123 30.52 16.79 -6.66
N SER A 124 31.00 17.95 -6.17
CA SER A 124 30.13 18.99 -5.59
C SER A 124 29.23 19.67 -6.64
N GLU A 125 29.71 19.83 -7.87
CA GLU A 125 28.95 20.46 -8.94
C GLU A 125 27.71 19.63 -9.32
N GLU A 126 27.90 18.32 -9.56
CA GLU A 126 26.81 17.40 -9.89
C GLU A 126 25.78 17.30 -8.76
N VAL A 127 26.26 17.14 -7.52
CA VAL A 127 25.38 17.06 -6.34
C VAL A 127 24.55 18.33 -6.19
N ASN A 128 25.18 19.51 -6.30
CA ASN A 128 24.46 20.78 -6.16
C ASN A 128 23.50 21.04 -7.32
N ALA A 129 23.83 20.61 -8.55
CA ALA A 129 22.92 20.70 -9.68
C ALA A 129 21.67 19.84 -9.45
N ALA A 130 21.84 18.56 -9.08
CA ALA A 130 20.73 17.64 -8.83
C ALA A 130 19.84 18.09 -7.66
N LEU A 131 20.44 18.60 -6.57
CA LEU A 131 19.68 19.10 -5.43
C LEU A 131 18.87 20.38 -5.74
N ARG A 132 19.25 21.17 -6.76
CA ARG A 132 18.48 22.35 -7.19
C ARG A 132 17.21 21.99 -7.96
N GLU A 133 17.18 20.83 -8.62
CA GLU A 133 15.99 20.34 -9.34
C GLU A 133 14.86 19.93 -8.38
N ILE A 134 15.23 19.59 -7.15
CA ILE A 134 14.29 19.18 -6.13
C ILE A 134 13.45 20.38 -5.69
N THR A 135 12.17 20.37 -6.06
CA THR A 135 11.18 21.28 -5.46
C THR A 135 11.04 20.92 -3.98
N PRO A 136 11.37 21.82 -3.02
CA PRO A 136 11.31 21.49 -1.61
C PRO A 136 9.86 21.16 -1.19
N ALA A 137 9.69 20.07 -0.44
CA ALA A 137 8.40 19.80 0.20
C ALA A 137 8.00 20.98 1.10
N LYS A 138 6.71 21.36 1.08
CA LYS A 138 6.18 22.40 1.97
C LYS A 138 6.46 22.01 3.42
N ARG A 139 7.30 22.81 4.11
CA ARG A 139 7.62 22.58 5.51
C ARG A 139 6.43 22.94 6.39
N PHE A 140 6.13 22.08 7.34
CA PHE A 140 5.18 22.39 8.40
C PHE A 140 5.92 23.00 9.58
N TYR A 141 5.58 24.24 9.94
CA TYR A 141 6.28 24.99 10.98
C TYR A 141 5.67 24.84 12.38
N GLY A 142 4.56 24.09 12.53
CA GLY A 142 3.92 23.86 13.84
C GLY A 142 3.04 25.02 14.34
N ASN A 143 2.87 26.05 13.51
CA ASN A 143 2.22 27.31 13.90
C ASN A 143 0.74 27.39 13.48
N VAL A 144 0.29 26.49 12.60
CA VAL A 144 -1.08 26.49 12.06
C VAL A 144 -1.65 25.09 12.23
N PRO A 145 -2.82 24.92 12.88
CA PRO A 145 -3.46 23.63 12.98
C PRO A 145 -3.84 23.11 11.58
N ARG A 146 -3.80 21.80 11.42
CA ARG A 146 -4.23 21.11 10.21
C ARG A 146 -5.29 20.10 10.58
N GLU A 147 -6.49 20.30 10.07
CA GLU A 147 -7.62 19.42 10.33
C GLU A 147 -7.50 18.10 9.56
N ILE A 148 -8.22 17.07 10.04
CA ILE A 148 -8.32 15.78 9.37
C ILE A 148 -9.23 15.94 8.15
N GLU A 149 -8.78 15.40 7.01
CA GLU A 149 -9.50 15.43 5.74
C GLU A 149 -9.57 14.03 5.11
N PHE A 150 -10.77 13.46 5.08
CA PHE A 150 -11.02 12.11 4.60
C PHE A 150 -12.50 11.92 4.19
N GLY A 151 -12.78 11.72 2.90
CA GLY A 151 -14.13 11.58 2.37
C GLY A 151 -14.85 10.24 2.62
N GLY A 152 -14.31 9.34 3.44
CA GLY A 152 -14.91 8.00 3.67
C GLY A 152 -14.50 6.97 2.61
N ILE A 153 -14.43 5.68 2.97
CA ILE A 153 -13.96 4.63 2.06
C ILE A 153 -14.94 4.35 0.91
N GLU A 154 -16.20 4.70 1.09
CA GLU A 154 -17.27 4.58 0.09
C GLU A 154 -17.12 5.59 -1.06
N GLN A 155 -16.32 6.65 -0.89
CA GLN A 155 -16.04 7.62 -1.95
C GLN A 155 -14.61 7.53 -2.50
N GLN A 156 -13.68 7.10 -1.66
CA GLN A 156 -12.25 7.05 -1.98
C GLN A 156 -11.65 5.76 -1.42
N LEU A 157 -10.78 5.14 -2.20
CA LEU A 157 -10.16 3.86 -1.84
C LEU A 157 -8.64 4.08 -1.65
N PRO A 158 -8.15 4.48 -0.46
CA PRO A 158 -6.78 4.93 -0.28
C PRO A 158 -5.73 3.83 -0.54
N LEU A 159 -5.90 2.63 0.01
CA LEU A 159 -4.97 1.52 -0.22
C LEU A 159 -5.05 1.06 -1.66
N PHE A 160 -6.26 0.93 -2.20
CA PHE A 160 -6.45 0.47 -3.58
C PHE A 160 -5.82 1.44 -4.59
N THR A 161 -6.09 2.73 -4.43
CA THR A 161 -5.55 3.78 -5.31
C THR A 161 -4.03 3.85 -5.21
N LEU A 162 -3.48 3.67 -4.00
CA LEU A 162 -2.03 3.63 -3.80
C LEU A 162 -1.41 2.41 -4.48
N LEU A 163 -1.96 1.21 -4.26
CA LEU A 163 -1.45 -0.02 -4.87
C LEU A 163 -1.47 0.06 -6.40
N HIS A 164 -2.62 0.44 -6.97
CA HIS A 164 -2.77 0.64 -8.41
C HIS A 164 -1.72 1.62 -8.93
N GLY A 165 -1.59 2.79 -8.29
CA GLY A 165 -0.63 3.82 -8.72
C GLY A 165 0.84 3.41 -8.58
N GLU A 166 1.17 2.57 -7.60
CA GLU A 166 2.54 2.07 -7.41
C GLU A 166 2.87 0.92 -8.37
N LEU A 167 1.93 0.00 -8.62
CA LEU A 167 2.10 -1.05 -9.63
C LEU A 167 2.32 -0.46 -11.02
N TRP A 168 1.54 0.56 -11.39
CA TRP A 168 1.75 1.30 -12.64
C TRP A 168 3.14 1.96 -12.68
N ARG A 169 3.54 2.65 -11.61
CA ARG A 169 4.86 3.30 -11.53
C ARG A 169 6.01 2.31 -11.66
N LEU A 170 5.85 1.10 -11.12
CA LEU A 170 6.84 0.03 -11.15
C LEU A 170 6.81 -0.79 -12.44
N GLY A 171 5.96 -0.44 -13.43
CA GLY A 171 5.88 -1.10 -14.73
C GLY A 171 5.01 -2.37 -14.74
N HIS A 172 4.28 -2.67 -13.68
CA HIS A 172 3.33 -3.78 -13.61
C HIS A 172 1.95 -3.40 -14.19
N ASN A 173 1.95 -2.79 -15.37
CA ASN A 173 0.77 -2.14 -15.97
C ASN A 173 -0.40 -3.12 -16.14
N LYS A 174 -0.13 -4.36 -16.60
CA LYS A 174 -1.18 -5.39 -16.76
C LYS A 174 -1.92 -5.71 -15.47
N ILE A 175 -1.20 -5.77 -14.35
CA ILE A 175 -1.80 -6.04 -13.03
C ILE A 175 -2.58 -4.81 -12.56
N SER A 176 -2.02 -3.62 -12.78
CA SER A 176 -2.71 -2.35 -12.49
C SER A 176 -4.01 -2.20 -13.28
N GLU A 177 -4.01 -2.51 -14.57
CA GLU A 177 -5.19 -2.49 -15.44
C GLU A 177 -6.26 -3.46 -14.94
N CYS A 178 -5.86 -4.71 -14.62
CA CYS A 178 -6.77 -5.68 -14.04
C CYS A 178 -7.39 -5.18 -12.72
N LEU A 179 -6.60 -4.56 -11.83
CA LEU A 179 -7.17 -3.94 -10.62
C LEU A 179 -8.18 -2.84 -11.00
N GLY A 180 -7.87 -2.00 -11.99
CA GLY A 180 -8.81 -1.01 -12.53
C GLY A 180 -10.16 -1.61 -12.94
N GLU A 181 -10.13 -2.75 -13.62
CA GLU A 181 -11.32 -3.49 -14.07
C GLU A 181 -12.05 -4.17 -12.88
N ILE A 182 -11.33 -4.76 -11.92
CA ILE A 182 -11.91 -5.31 -10.69
C ILE A 182 -12.67 -4.20 -9.93
N ARG A 183 -12.09 -3.01 -9.82
CA ARG A 183 -12.76 -1.87 -9.16
C ARG A 183 -14.09 -1.54 -9.84
N GLN A 184 -14.16 -1.60 -11.17
CA GLN A 184 -15.41 -1.39 -11.91
C GLN A 184 -16.42 -2.51 -11.68
N LEU A 185 -15.95 -3.75 -11.48
CA LEU A 185 -16.81 -4.87 -11.13
C LEU A 185 -17.39 -4.78 -9.72
N PHE A 186 -16.72 -4.16 -8.75
CA PHE A 186 -17.19 -4.14 -7.36
C PHE A 186 -17.49 -2.70 -6.85
N PRO A 187 -18.43 -1.97 -7.47
CA PRO A 187 -18.70 -0.58 -7.11
C PRO A 187 -19.33 -0.43 -5.71
N GLU A 188 -20.03 -1.45 -5.23
CA GLU A 188 -20.79 -1.44 -3.96
C GLU A 188 -20.01 -1.98 -2.77
N TYR A 189 -18.78 -2.50 -2.98
CA TYR A 189 -18.01 -3.22 -1.97
C TYR A 189 -16.64 -2.55 -1.72
N PRO A 190 -16.60 -1.31 -1.20
CA PRO A 190 -15.36 -0.54 -1.04
C PRO A 190 -14.38 -1.23 -0.09
N LEU A 191 -14.88 -1.84 1.00
CA LEU A 191 -14.02 -2.55 1.95
C LEU A 191 -13.35 -3.78 1.33
N TYR A 192 -14.05 -4.51 0.45
CA TYR A 192 -13.46 -5.62 -0.29
C TYR A 192 -12.28 -5.18 -1.17
N LEU A 193 -12.42 -4.05 -1.85
CA LEU A 193 -11.35 -3.49 -2.67
C LEU A 193 -10.15 -3.06 -1.80
N GLU A 194 -10.40 -2.41 -0.67
CA GLU A 194 -9.33 -2.03 0.25
C GLU A 194 -8.60 -3.25 0.87
N LEU A 195 -9.34 -4.29 1.25
CA LEU A 195 -8.76 -5.56 1.71
C LEU A 195 -7.96 -6.26 0.61
N LEU A 196 -8.46 -6.24 -0.63
CA LEU A 196 -7.72 -6.75 -1.79
C LEU A 196 -6.42 -5.98 -1.99
N ALA A 197 -6.43 -4.67 -1.76
CA ALA A 197 -5.22 -3.86 -1.84
C ALA A 197 -4.21 -4.23 -0.74
N ILE A 198 -4.67 -4.56 0.47
CA ILE A 198 -3.81 -5.06 1.56
C ILE A 198 -3.15 -6.39 1.16
N VAL A 199 -3.94 -7.34 0.65
CA VAL A 199 -3.43 -8.60 0.08
C VAL A 199 -2.39 -8.31 -1.00
N GLY A 200 -2.68 -7.36 -1.88
CA GLY A 200 -1.79 -6.97 -2.97
C GLY A 200 -0.47 -6.37 -2.48
N PHE A 201 -0.48 -5.45 -1.51
CA PHE A 201 0.76 -4.93 -0.94
C PHE A 201 1.60 -6.01 -0.29
N HIS A 202 0.97 -6.94 0.44
CA HIS A 202 1.69 -8.05 1.05
C HIS A 202 2.30 -8.97 -0.01
N ALA A 203 1.54 -9.33 -1.06
CA ALA A 203 2.04 -10.12 -2.18
C ALA A 203 3.24 -9.44 -2.85
N VAL A 204 3.13 -8.17 -3.24
CA VAL A 204 4.24 -7.42 -3.88
C VAL A 204 5.48 -7.39 -2.99
N LEU A 205 5.33 -7.04 -1.71
CA LEU A 205 6.46 -6.92 -0.79
C LEU A 205 7.06 -8.28 -0.38
N SER A 206 6.34 -9.39 -0.57
CA SER A 206 6.82 -10.75 -0.29
C SER A 206 7.34 -11.46 -1.54
N GLY A 207 7.28 -10.83 -2.72
CA GLY A 207 7.68 -11.45 -3.99
C GLY A 207 6.60 -12.32 -4.66
N ASP A 208 5.35 -12.21 -4.19
CA ASP A 208 4.16 -12.96 -4.61
C ASP A 208 4.37 -14.49 -4.68
N PRO A 209 4.79 -15.14 -3.56
CA PRO A 209 5.11 -16.57 -3.55
C PRO A 209 3.93 -17.45 -3.96
N ASP A 210 2.72 -17.06 -3.57
CA ASP A 210 1.47 -17.78 -3.87
C ASP A 210 0.89 -17.41 -5.26
N ARG A 211 1.57 -16.55 -6.02
CA ARG A 211 1.14 -16.07 -7.34
C ARG A 211 -0.26 -15.46 -7.34
N VAL A 212 -0.65 -14.80 -6.24
CA VAL A 212 -2.00 -14.26 -6.06
C VAL A 212 -2.28 -13.14 -7.05
N MET A 213 -1.27 -12.33 -7.43
CA MET A 213 -1.48 -11.28 -8.43
C MET A 213 -1.80 -11.86 -9.81
N ALA A 214 -1.07 -12.91 -10.20
CA ALA A 214 -1.32 -13.60 -11.45
C ALA A 214 -2.68 -14.33 -11.43
N LEU A 215 -3.03 -14.93 -10.30
CA LEU A 215 -4.32 -15.59 -10.11
C LEU A 215 -5.47 -14.59 -10.22
N LEU A 216 -5.38 -13.43 -9.56
CA LEU A 216 -6.38 -12.37 -9.62
C LEU A 216 -6.63 -11.97 -11.08
N CYS A 217 -5.56 -11.69 -11.83
CA CYS A 217 -5.67 -11.35 -13.24
C CYS A 217 -6.32 -12.47 -14.06
N ARG A 218 -5.85 -13.70 -13.91
CA ARG A 218 -6.37 -14.85 -14.66
C ARG A 218 -7.86 -15.09 -14.41
N VAL A 219 -8.30 -15.01 -13.16
CA VAL A 219 -9.68 -15.34 -12.79
C VAL A 219 -10.61 -14.21 -13.21
N PHE A 220 -10.26 -12.96 -12.89
CA PHE A 220 -11.12 -11.84 -13.21
C PHE A 220 -11.14 -11.50 -14.71
N ASN A 221 -10.08 -11.80 -15.47
CA ASN A 221 -10.13 -11.70 -16.93
C ASN A 221 -11.24 -12.57 -17.54
N LYS A 222 -11.40 -13.80 -17.05
CA LYS A 222 -12.51 -14.67 -17.50
C LYS A 222 -13.88 -14.10 -17.12
N CYS A 223 -13.96 -13.44 -15.95
CA CYS A 223 -15.17 -12.75 -15.54
C CYS A 223 -15.45 -11.54 -16.45
N PHE A 224 -14.44 -10.73 -16.80
CA PHE A 224 -14.58 -9.58 -17.69
C PHE A 224 -15.08 -10.00 -19.08
N ASP A 225 -14.52 -11.06 -19.67
CA ASP A 225 -14.97 -11.60 -20.95
C ASP A 225 -16.46 -12.02 -20.92
N ALA A 226 -16.90 -12.59 -19.79
CA ALA A 226 -18.29 -12.99 -19.58
C ALA A 226 -19.22 -11.82 -19.23
N THR A 227 -18.71 -10.72 -18.65
CA THR A 227 -19.55 -9.65 -18.09
C THR A 227 -20.42 -8.89 -19.09
N SER A 228 -20.08 -8.90 -20.38
CA SER A 228 -20.94 -8.35 -21.43
C SER A 228 -22.31 -9.05 -21.53
N LEU A 229 -22.44 -10.27 -20.96
CA LEU A 229 -23.64 -11.11 -20.99
C LEU A 229 -24.33 -11.26 -19.62
N LEU A 230 -23.74 -10.74 -18.54
CA LEU A 230 -24.18 -11.04 -17.18
C LEU A 230 -24.96 -9.88 -16.54
N ARG A 231 -26.14 -10.19 -16.00
CA ARG A 231 -26.88 -9.28 -15.12
C ARG A 231 -26.20 -9.27 -13.75
N GLU A 232 -25.78 -8.09 -13.28
CA GLU A 232 -25.13 -7.86 -11.98
C GLU A 232 -23.86 -8.72 -11.75
N PRO A 233 -22.78 -8.51 -12.53
CA PRO A 233 -21.58 -9.36 -12.50
C PRO A 233 -20.89 -9.43 -11.13
N HIS A 234 -21.03 -8.37 -10.32
CA HIS A 234 -20.51 -8.32 -8.95
C HIS A 234 -21.08 -9.44 -8.08
N LYS A 235 -22.39 -9.73 -8.15
CA LYS A 235 -23.03 -10.79 -7.34
C LYS A 235 -22.56 -12.19 -7.72
N GLN A 236 -22.12 -12.37 -8.95
CA GLN A 236 -21.61 -13.65 -9.43
C GLN A 236 -20.15 -13.88 -9.02
N CYS A 237 -19.39 -12.80 -8.84
CA CYS A 237 -17.98 -12.85 -8.49
C CYS A 237 -17.71 -12.57 -6.99
N ILE A 238 -18.72 -12.16 -6.22
CA ILE A 238 -18.53 -11.80 -4.80
C ILE A 238 -18.13 -12.99 -3.94
N ASP A 239 -18.71 -14.17 -4.18
CA ASP A 239 -18.33 -15.42 -3.47
C ASP A 239 -16.86 -15.77 -3.70
N LEU A 240 -16.36 -15.51 -4.91
CA LEU A 240 -14.96 -15.72 -5.28
C LEU A 240 -14.05 -14.72 -4.53
N MET A 241 -14.39 -13.43 -4.56
CA MET A 241 -13.64 -12.40 -3.85
C MET A 241 -13.59 -12.70 -2.34
N TYR A 242 -14.73 -13.01 -1.74
CA TYR A 242 -14.84 -13.44 -0.34
C TYR A 242 -13.91 -14.61 -0.03
N ARG A 243 -13.92 -15.67 -0.84
CA ARG A 243 -13.06 -16.85 -0.61
C ARG A 243 -11.57 -16.52 -0.70
N LEU A 244 -11.18 -15.71 -1.68
CA LEU A 244 -9.79 -15.28 -1.84
C LEU A 244 -9.31 -14.50 -0.62
N LEU A 245 -10.09 -13.49 -0.20
CA LEU A 245 -9.76 -12.70 0.99
C LEU A 245 -9.77 -13.56 2.24
N SER A 246 -10.78 -14.39 2.44
CA SER A 246 -10.91 -15.26 3.62
C SER A 246 -9.71 -16.18 3.80
N LYS A 247 -9.25 -16.82 2.71
CA LYS A 247 -8.07 -17.69 2.77
C LYS A 247 -6.79 -16.90 3.04
N TYR A 248 -6.58 -15.81 2.30
CA TYR A 248 -5.33 -15.05 2.38
C TYR A 248 -5.19 -14.32 3.72
N LEU A 249 -6.25 -13.63 4.17
CA LEU A 249 -6.26 -12.87 5.41
C LEU A 249 -6.14 -13.79 6.63
N ARG A 250 -6.77 -14.96 6.62
CA ARG A 250 -6.61 -15.94 7.69
C ARG A 250 -5.19 -16.49 7.77
N ARG A 251 -4.60 -16.86 6.63
CA ARG A 251 -3.24 -17.42 6.56
C ARG A 251 -2.18 -16.41 6.97
N TYR A 252 -2.20 -15.23 6.37
CA TYR A 252 -1.10 -14.28 6.52
C TYR A 252 -1.31 -13.26 7.62
N PHE A 253 -2.57 -12.99 8.01
CA PHE A 253 -2.90 -11.94 8.99
C PHE A 253 -3.65 -12.46 10.21
N SER A 254 -4.06 -13.73 10.23
CA SER A 254 -4.88 -14.31 11.30
C SER A 254 -6.21 -13.57 11.49
N VAL A 255 -6.79 -13.06 10.39
CA VAL A 255 -8.08 -12.36 10.37
C VAL A 255 -9.12 -13.27 9.75
N GLU A 256 -10.20 -13.54 10.50
CA GLU A 256 -11.36 -14.28 9.99
C GLU A 256 -12.34 -13.28 9.36
N VAL A 257 -12.60 -13.43 8.06
CA VAL A 257 -13.46 -12.50 7.31
C VAL A 257 -14.92 -12.58 7.74
N ASP A 258 -15.33 -13.71 8.31
CA ASP A 258 -16.65 -13.91 8.92
C ASP A 258 -16.84 -13.10 10.21
N ASP A 259 -15.74 -12.73 10.87
CA ASP A 259 -15.75 -11.85 12.04
C ASP A 259 -15.57 -10.40 11.59
N ARG A 260 -16.70 -9.70 11.43
CA ARG A 260 -16.74 -8.30 11.00
C ARG A 260 -15.95 -7.38 11.94
N GLU A 261 -15.99 -7.63 13.25
CA GLU A 261 -15.24 -6.83 14.24
C GLU A 261 -13.74 -6.99 14.01
N ALA A 262 -13.28 -8.22 13.78
CA ALA A 262 -11.88 -8.49 13.46
C ALA A 262 -11.45 -7.81 12.15
N VAL A 263 -12.28 -7.85 11.11
CA VAL A 263 -12.01 -7.16 9.82
C VAL A 263 -11.92 -5.64 10.00
N VAL A 264 -12.87 -5.05 10.73
CA VAL A 264 -12.89 -3.62 11.04
C VAL A 264 -11.66 -3.19 11.82
N ALA A 265 -11.32 -3.93 12.89
CA ALA A 265 -10.14 -3.66 13.71
C ALA A 265 -8.85 -3.79 12.90
N PHE A 266 -8.75 -4.82 12.05
CA PHE A 266 -7.62 -5.03 11.16
C PHE A 266 -7.44 -3.86 10.20
N TYR A 267 -8.50 -3.44 9.51
CA TYR A 267 -8.44 -2.34 8.56
C TYR A 267 -8.11 -0.99 9.23
N ASN A 268 -8.72 -0.70 10.39
CA ASN A 268 -8.41 0.50 11.16
C ASN A 268 -6.95 0.54 11.64
N GLY A 269 -6.28 -0.62 11.79
CA GLY A 269 -4.86 -0.71 12.15
C GLY A 269 -3.90 -0.05 11.14
N PHE A 270 -4.37 0.27 9.94
CA PHE A 270 -3.60 0.99 8.92
C PHE A 270 -3.63 2.52 9.09
N TYR A 271 -4.52 3.01 9.96
CA TYR A 271 -4.77 4.43 10.16
C TYR A 271 -4.50 4.84 11.61
N SER A 272 -4.23 6.11 11.84
CA SER A 272 -4.09 6.67 13.21
C SER A 272 -5.42 7.12 13.83
N GLN A 273 -6.51 7.02 13.06
CA GLN A 273 -7.87 7.30 13.48
C GLN A 273 -8.77 6.17 13.00
N GLU A 274 -9.89 5.99 13.67
CA GLU A 274 -10.93 5.08 13.25
C GLU A 274 -11.57 5.56 11.94
N ILE A 275 -11.50 4.73 10.90
CA ILE A 275 -12.01 5.05 9.56
C ILE A 275 -13.32 4.32 9.27
N ILE A 276 -13.51 3.14 9.85
CA ILE A 276 -14.76 2.38 9.75
C ILE A 276 -15.17 1.80 11.10
N ALA A 277 -16.43 1.44 11.23
CA ALA A 277 -17.00 0.73 12.36
C ALA A 277 -18.01 -0.33 11.86
N PRO A 278 -18.36 -1.34 12.68
CA PRO A 278 -19.45 -2.26 12.37
C PRO A 278 -20.78 -1.50 12.19
N GLY A 279 -21.62 -1.94 11.25
CA GLY A 279 -22.98 -1.41 11.07
C GLY A 279 -24.02 -2.11 11.94
N ASP A 280 -25.24 -1.59 11.90
CA ASP A 280 -26.36 -2.11 12.68
C ASP A 280 -26.85 -3.47 12.15
N ALA A 281 -26.90 -3.64 10.82
CA ALA A 281 -27.18 -4.93 10.18
C ALA A 281 -25.89 -5.73 9.95
N ASP A 282 -25.96 -7.07 9.94
CA ASP A 282 -24.79 -7.97 9.86
C ASP A 282 -23.89 -7.74 8.63
N ASP A 283 -24.46 -7.26 7.52
CA ASP A 283 -23.78 -6.98 6.26
C ASP A 283 -23.43 -5.49 6.06
N GLU A 284 -23.57 -4.67 7.10
CA GLU A 284 -23.28 -3.24 7.03
C GLU A 284 -21.95 -2.89 7.70
N VAL A 285 -21.30 -1.86 7.15
CA VAL A 285 -20.13 -1.20 7.72
C VAL A 285 -20.38 0.31 7.68
N VAL A 286 -20.12 0.98 8.81
CA VAL A 286 -20.16 2.43 8.91
C VAL A 286 -18.80 2.99 8.50
N CYS A 287 -18.79 3.90 7.54
CA CYS A 287 -17.62 4.60 7.07
C CYS A 287 -17.60 6.02 7.65
N TYR A 288 -16.48 6.41 8.26
CA TYR A 288 -16.31 7.76 8.79
C TYR A 288 -15.72 8.71 7.75
N ARG A 289 -16.32 9.89 7.69
CA ARG A 289 -15.88 11.04 6.91
C ARG A 289 -15.39 12.13 7.85
N TYR A 290 -14.34 12.80 7.44
CA TYR A 290 -13.73 13.93 8.11
C TYR A 290 -13.63 15.07 7.09
N CYS A 291 -14.36 16.15 7.34
CA CYS A 291 -14.30 17.37 6.54
C CYS A 291 -14.18 18.54 7.51
N THR A 292 -13.14 19.35 7.35
CA THR A 292 -12.82 20.47 8.25
C THR A 292 -12.87 20.05 9.73
N GLY A 293 -12.31 18.87 10.05
CA GLY A 293 -12.28 18.31 11.40
C GLY A 293 -13.60 17.75 11.94
N ILE A 294 -14.72 17.89 11.22
CA ILE A 294 -16.03 17.37 11.62
C ILE A 294 -16.14 15.90 11.19
N LYS A 295 -16.40 15.01 12.16
CA LYS A 295 -16.68 13.59 11.93
C LYS A 295 -18.15 13.41 11.54
N SER A 296 -18.40 12.82 10.38
CA SER A 296 -19.72 12.34 9.94
C SER A 296 -19.61 10.90 9.47
N SER A 297 -20.72 10.25 9.16
CA SER A 297 -20.72 8.84 8.75
C SER A 297 -21.65 8.57 7.57
N ALA A 298 -21.38 7.48 6.87
CA ALA A 298 -22.26 6.86 5.89
C ALA A 298 -22.14 5.35 5.99
N THR A 299 -23.18 4.62 5.61
CA THR A 299 -23.17 3.15 5.65
C THR A 299 -22.84 2.59 4.27
N THR A 300 -22.11 1.47 4.23
CA THR A 300 -21.82 0.68 3.04
C THR A 300 -21.98 -0.81 3.35
N PHE A 301 -21.83 -1.66 2.33
CA PHE A 301 -22.04 -3.09 2.43
C PHE A 301 -20.73 -3.87 2.57
N PHE A 302 -20.78 -4.91 3.40
CA PHE A 302 -19.77 -5.94 3.55
C PHE A 302 -20.46 -7.30 3.52
N TYR A 303 -20.49 -7.89 2.32
CA TYR A 303 -21.11 -9.19 2.11
C TYR A 303 -20.38 -10.31 2.85
N VAL A 304 -21.11 -11.07 3.67
CA VAL A 304 -20.69 -12.37 4.21
C VAL A 304 -21.71 -13.42 3.77
N PRO A 305 -21.30 -14.50 3.07
CA PRO A 305 -22.25 -15.51 2.60
C PRO A 305 -23.01 -16.18 3.75
N SER A 306 -24.35 -16.18 3.68
CA SER A 306 -25.25 -16.72 4.73
C SER A 306 -25.20 -18.25 4.87
N GLN A 307 -24.62 -18.95 3.90
CA GLN A 307 -24.43 -20.41 3.90
C GLN A 307 -23.06 -20.73 3.29
N LYS A 308 -22.36 -21.72 3.85
CA LYS A 308 -21.24 -22.39 3.16
C LYS A 308 -21.79 -23.12 1.93
N LYS A 309 -22.11 -22.39 0.86
CA LYS A 309 -22.50 -23.00 -0.41
C LYS A 309 -21.39 -23.95 -0.82
N ALA A 310 -21.79 -25.16 -1.24
CA ALA A 310 -20.90 -26.10 -1.89
C ALA A 310 -20.07 -25.37 -2.96
N PRO A 311 -18.80 -25.74 -3.16
CA PRO A 311 -17.93 -25.04 -4.09
C PRO A 311 -18.56 -25.05 -5.47
N VAL A 312 -19.16 -23.92 -5.87
CA VAL A 312 -19.58 -23.71 -7.26
C VAL A 312 -18.32 -23.92 -8.12
N ASP A 313 -18.52 -24.49 -9.31
CA ASP A 313 -17.53 -24.83 -10.36
C ASP A 313 -16.50 -23.72 -10.70
N LEU A 314 -16.62 -22.52 -10.13
CA LEU A 314 -15.58 -21.51 -10.06
C LEU A 314 -14.27 -22.00 -9.41
N TRP A 315 -14.30 -23.06 -8.59
CA TRP A 315 -13.07 -23.73 -8.12
C TRP A 315 -12.30 -24.42 -9.26
N LEU A 316 -12.98 -24.96 -10.28
CA LEU A 316 -12.31 -25.46 -11.49
C LEU A 316 -11.70 -24.31 -12.31
N LEU A 317 -12.23 -23.10 -12.21
CA LEU A 317 -11.69 -21.90 -12.86
C LEU A 317 -10.46 -21.30 -12.14
N LEU A 318 -10.39 -21.48 -10.81
CA LEU A 318 -9.25 -21.12 -9.97
C LEU A 318 -8.01 -22.00 -10.24
N GLY A 319 -8.22 -23.22 -10.74
CA GLY A 319 -7.19 -24.24 -10.90
C GLY A 319 -6.71 -24.77 -9.54
N GLU A 320 -6.11 -25.96 -9.52
CA GLU A 320 -5.46 -26.55 -8.33
C GLU A 320 -4.28 -25.70 -7.79
N ASP A 321 -3.99 -24.55 -8.41
CA ASP A 321 -2.86 -23.67 -8.13
C ASP A 321 -2.90 -22.96 -6.78
N LEU A 322 -4.07 -22.90 -6.12
CA LEU A 322 -4.12 -22.50 -4.72
C LEU A 322 -3.75 -23.70 -3.85
N THR A 323 -2.48 -24.10 -3.91
CA THR A 323 -1.84 -25.03 -2.97
C THR A 323 -1.64 -24.32 -1.63
N PHE A 324 -2.75 -23.88 -1.03
CA PHE A 324 -2.76 -23.53 0.38
C PHE A 324 -2.80 -24.85 1.17
N GLU A 325 -1.64 -25.47 1.35
CA GLU A 325 -1.41 -26.36 2.50
C GLU A 325 -1.51 -25.55 3.79
#